data_AF-K2RTI6-F1
#
_entry.id   AF-K2RTI6-F1
#
_cell.length_a   1.000
_cell.length_b   1.000
_cell.length_c   1.000
_cell.angle_alpha   90.00
_cell.angle_beta   90.00
_cell.angle_gamma   90.00
#
_symmetry.space_group_name_H-M   'P 1'
#
loop_
_entity.id
_entity.type
_entity.pdbx_description
1 polymer ?
#
loop_
_entity_poly.entity_id
_entity_poly.type
_entity_poly.pdbx_seq_one_letter_code
_entity_poly.pdbx_strand_id
1 'polypeptide(L)'
;MDVLADPVDFLPLFVHYQAHPAYYRYQGLPFVSTFQGGRKSFDLPHPNEGWTLKFRAQLQDRYGIIPFFVPDFDDHGGAAYDDHFFSRYPVVDGVFSWETAWPFKDDGVSDVSSAADEIGMNCAHNASKVYMMPMSTLQFKRIDGSGNWYRRGELNLAQRMAQVLALSPDFVQIISWNDAGESHYIGNVWPEGIASCPDIGLYTDGYDHKAWLHIIAPFIAAYKAGATDPSQILPFGDFAGAFWYRDRLADTHCPGDSMGKPSGCENAEDAINLAILLPADTQGVGINVWSGGELLASIPGQPGLNAHCVKGAKTGPQRVELIKDGHIPMGAGDGPVNITADADEGKTYNFNYHVVHIS
;
A
#
# COMPACT_ATOMS: atom_id res chain seq x y z
N MET A 1 11.36 -18.75 5.65
CA MET A 1 12.25 -17.71 6.18
C MET A 1 12.34 -17.96 7.66
N ASP A 2 13.52 -18.32 8.17
CA ASP A 2 13.70 -18.41 9.62
C ASP A 2 13.51 -17.00 10.19
N VAL A 3 12.49 -16.82 11.02
CA VAL A 3 12.31 -15.60 11.80
C VAL A 3 13.57 -15.44 12.64
N LEU A 4 14.28 -14.31 12.50
CA LEU A 4 15.44 -14.02 13.35
C LEU A 4 15.05 -14.24 14.81
N ALA A 5 15.72 -15.20 15.46
CA ALA A 5 15.36 -15.62 16.82
C ALA A 5 15.80 -14.58 17.86
N ASP A 6 16.93 -13.92 17.64
CA ASP A 6 17.50 -12.87 18.48
C ASP A 6 18.08 -11.74 17.59
N PRO A 7 17.89 -10.44 17.93
CA PRO A 7 18.48 -9.34 17.18
C PRO A 7 20.00 -9.43 17.03
N VAL A 8 20.69 -10.11 17.97
CA VAL A 8 22.14 -10.33 17.92
C VAL A 8 22.57 -11.01 16.62
N ASP A 9 21.75 -11.90 16.07
CA ASP A 9 22.07 -12.65 14.85
C ASP A 9 22.07 -11.76 13.60
N PHE A 10 21.32 -10.65 13.64
CA PHE A 10 21.25 -9.66 12.56
C PHE A 10 22.37 -8.61 12.61
N LEU A 11 22.96 -8.36 13.79
CA LEU A 11 23.92 -7.27 13.97
C LEU A 11 25.12 -7.33 13.01
N PRO A 12 25.74 -8.49 12.71
CA PRO A 12 26.85 -8.53 11.75
C PRO A 12 26.47 -7.99 10.38
N LEU A 13 25.25 -8.30 9.91
CA LEU A 13 24.72 -7.82 8.64
C LEU A 13 24.49 -6.30 8.67
N PHE A 14 23.86 -5.81 9.73
CA PHE A 14 23.64 -4.38 9.93
C PHE A 14 24.95 -3.60 9.99
N VAL A 15 25.92 -4.04 10.78
CA VAL A 15 27.24 -3.39 10.93
C VAL A 15 27.98 -3.33 9.59
N HIS A 16 27.88 -4.39 8.78
CA HIS A 16 28.51 -4.43 7.47
C HIS A 16 27.96 -3.37 6.51
N TYR A 17 26.64 -3.13 6.50
CA TYR A 17 26.01 -2.25 5.52
C TYR A 17 25.70 -0.84 6.01
N GLN A 18 25.57 -0.60 7.32
CA GLN A 18 25.13 0.69 7.84
C GLN A 18 26.07 1.84 7.46
N ALA A 19 27.35 1.56 7.21
CA ALA A 19 28.34 2.55 6.79
C ALA A 19 28.27 2.89 5.28
N HIS A 20 27.54 2.11 4.48
CA HIS A 20 27.47 2.31 3.04
C HIS A 20 26.86 3.69 2.69
N PRO A 21 27.33 4.38 1.63
CA PRO A 21 26.79 5.69 1.23
C PRO A 21 25.30 5.65 0.86
N ALA A 22 24.82 4.52 0.35
CA ALA A 22 23.41 4.32 0.01
C ALA A 22 22.53 3.94 1.21
N TYR A 23 23.10 3.73 2.40
CA TYR A 23 22.31 3.41 3.60
C TYR A 23 21.55 4.64 4.08
N TYR A 24 20.24 4.52 4.23
CA TYR A 24 19.40 5.64 4.67
C TYR A 24 19.71 6.01 6.13
N ARG A 25 19.91 7.31 6.35
CA ARG A 25 20.19 7.87 7.68
C ARG A 25 19.23 9.00 7.97
N TYR A 26 18.76 9.04 9.21
CA TYR A 26 17.97 10.15 9.73
C TYR A 26 18.77 10.85 10.83
N GLN A 27 18.96 12.16 10.71
CA GLN A 27 19.78 12.96 11.63
C GLN A 27 21.19 12.37 11.87
N GLY A 28 21.77 11.77 10.83
CA GLY A 28 23.11 11.15 10.88
C GLY A 28 23.14 9.72 11.45
N LEU A 29 22.02 9.20 11.95
CA LEU A 29 21.91 7.86 12.52
C LEU A 29 21.37 6.85 11.48
N PRO A 30 21.91 5.61 11.42
CA PRO A 30 21.38 4.57 10.55
C PRO A 30 19.94 4.20 10.93
N PHE A 31 19.02 4.34 9.98
CA PHE A 31 17.60 4.05 10.15
C PHE A 31 17.33 2.55 10.10
N VAL A 32 16.58 2.02 11.08
CA VAL A 32 16.20 0.60 11.17
C VAL A 32 14.72 0.48 11.49
N SER A 33 14.04 -0.44 10.82
CA SER A 33 12.66 -0.84 11.11
C SER A 33 12.54 -2.36 11.14
N THR A 34 11.41 -2.86 11.63
CA THR A 34 11.06 -4.29 11.72
C THR A 34 9.60 -4.46 11.35
N PHE A 35 9.24 -5.62 10.79
CA PHE A 35 7.84 -5.96 10.49
C PHE A 35 7.02 -6.34 11.74
N GLN A 36 7.68 -6.80 12.82
CA GLN A 36 7.05 -7.12 14.10
C GLN A 36 8.08 -7.02 15.23
N GLY A 37 7.62 -7.01 16.48
CA GLY A 37 8.54 -7.09 17.62
C GLY A 37 7.97 -6.69 18.97
N GLY A 38 6.75 -6.17 19.02
CA GLY A 38 6.10 -5.69 20.24
C GLY A 38 5.95 -6.79 21.30
N ARG A 39 5.81 -8.06 20.91
CA ARG A 39 5.74 -9.21 21.84
C ARG A 39 7.07 -9.92 22.07
N LYS A 40 8.14 -9.55 21.37
CA LYS A 40 9.41 -10.28 21.40
C LYS A 40 10.30 -9.78 22.53
N SER A 41 10.67 -10.66 23.46
CA SER A 41 11.54 -10.33 24.58
C SER A 41 12.91 -11.01 24.57
N PHE A 42 13.17 -11.94 23.66
CA PHE A 42 14.51 -12.56 23.46
C PHE A 42 15.09 -13.14 24.75
N ASP A 43 14.28 -13.97 25.43
CA ASP A 43 14.56 -14.60 26.72
C ASP A 43 14.65 -13.64 27.92
N LEU A 44 14.28 -12.37 27.75
CA LEU A 44 14.19 -11.39 28.83
C LEU A 44 12.74 -11.25 29.36
N PRO A 45 12.54 -10.74 30.59
CA PRO A 45 11.22 -10.60 31.20
C PRO A 45 10.22 -9.77 30.41
N HIS A 46 10.68 -8.71 29.72
CA HIS A 46 9.82 -7.77 29.01
C HIS A 46 10.35 -7.43 27.60
N PRO A 47 9.48 -7.26 26.59
CA PRO A 47 9.89 -6.91 25.23
C PRO A 47 10.80 -5.69 25.11
N ASN A 48 10.48 -4.59 25.81
CA ASN A 48 11.32 -3.38 25.80
C ASN A 48 12.73 -3.65 26.32
N GLU A 49 12.88 -4.46 27.38
CA GLU A 49 14.18 -4.86 27.90
C GLU A 49 14.94 -5.71 26.88
N GLY A 50 14.23 -6.63 26.20
CA GLY A 50 14.69 -7.39 25.04
C GLY A 50 15.39 -6.52 24.00
N TRP A 51 14.64 -5.59 23.40
CA TRP A 51 15.16 -4.66 22.40
C TRP A 51 16.26 -3.74 22.94
N THR A 52 16.18 -3.34 24.21
CA THR A 52 17.20 -2.48 24.83
C THR A 52 18.54 -3.21 24.94
N LEU A 53 18.54 -4.42 25.50
CA LEU A 53 19.76 -5.14 25.86
C LEU A 53 20.34 -5.98 24.71
N LYS A 54 19.49 -6.54 23.85
CA LYS A 54 19.91 -7.43 22.74
C LYS A 54 20.15 -6.70 21.42
N PHE A 55 19.51 -5.55 21.21
CA PHE A 55 19.68 -4.77 19.99
C PHE A 55 20.47 -3.48 20.24
N ARG A 56 19.91 -2.50 20.96
CA ARG A 56 20.53 -1.17 21.11
C ARG A 56 21.85 -1.21 21.88
N ALA A 57 21.87 -1.83 23.06
CA ALA A 57 23.09 -1.93 23.87
C ALA A 57 24.18 -2.72 23.14
N GLN A 58 23.84 -3.81 22.44
CA GLN A 58 24.83 -4.57 21.68
C GLN A 58 25.46 -3.75 20.55
N LEU A 59 24.67 -2.95 19.83
CA LEU A 59 25.19 -2.04 18.80
C LEU A 59 26.10 -0.96 19.38
N GLN A 60 25.69 -0.36 20.49
CA GLN A 60 26.47 0.69 21.14
C GLN A 60 27.76 0.14 21.76
N ASP A 61 27.68 -0.91 22.56
CA ASP A 61 28.80 -1.40 23.38
C ASP A 61 29.87 -2.11 22.53
N ARG A 62 29.45 -2.86 21.50
CA ARG A 62 30.39 -3.63 20.66
C ARG A 62 30.90 -2.84 19.46
N TYR A 63 30.09 -1.95 18.91
CA TYR A 63 30.38 -1.31 17.63
C TYR A 63 30.37 0.22 17.68
N GLY A 64 29.95 0.84 18.79
CA GLY A 64 29.83 2.29 18.91
C GLY A 64 28.74 2.88 18.01
N ILE A 65 27.72 2.10 17.66
CA ILE A 65 26.65 2.50 16.73
C ILE A 65 25.35 2.76 17.49
N ILE A 66 24.74 3.90 17.23
CA ILE A 66 23.40 4.26 17.71
C ILE A 66 22.44 4.19 16.50
N PRO A 67 21.48 3.25 16.48
CA PRO A 67 20.47 3.20 15.42
C PRO A 67 19.35 4.21 15.68
N PHE A 68 18.71 4.68 14.59
CA PHE A 68 17.40 5.33 14.65
C PHE A 68 16.32 4.28 14.37
N PHE A 69 15.59 3.87 15.40
CA PHE A 69 14.78 2.66 15.42
C PHE A 69 13.28 2.99 15.37
N VAL A 70 12.65 2.70 14.24
CA VAL A 70 11.22 2.96 13.96
C VAL A 70 10.53 1.65 13.55
N PRO A 71 10.28 0.72 14.50
CA PRO A 71 9.69 -0.58 14.20
C PRO A 71 8.19 -0.50 13.93
N ASP A 72 7.67 -1.52 13.25
CA ASP A 72 6.28 -1.95 13.41
C ASP A 72 6.17 -2.93 14.58
N PHE A 73 5.51 -2.46 15.63
CA PHE A 73 5.13 -3.21 16.82
C PHE A 73 3.61 -3.33 16.93
N ASP A 74 2.86 -3.39 15.83
CA ASP A 74 1.39 -3.57 15.83
C ASP A 74 0.98 -4.82 16.64
N ASP A 75 1.88 -5.79 16.81
CA ASP A 75 1.69 -6.95 17.67
C ASP A 75 1.70 -6.64 19.18
N HIS A 76 1.98 -5.42 19.65
CA HIS A 76 2.09 -5.07 21.07
C HIS A 76 0.79 -5.23 21.89
N GLY A 77 -0.35 -5.45 21.22
CA GLY A 77 -1.64 -5.75 21.83
C GLY A 77 -2.60 -4.56 21.96
N GLY A 78 -2.33 -3.43 21.31
CA GLY A 78 -3.24 -2.29 21.15
C GLY A 78 -3.70 -2.12 19.70
N ALA A 79 -4.77 -1.37 19.48
CA ALA A 79 -5.27 -1.04 18.14
C ALA A 79 -4.60 0.19 17.52
N ALA A 80 -3.94 1.02 18.34
CA ALA A 80 -3.15 2.18 17.95
C ALA A 80 -2.01 2.39 18.96
N TYR A 81 -0.97 3.12 18.55
CA TYR A 81 0.15 3.48 19.42
C TYR A 81 -0.23 4.64 20.34
N ASP A 82 -0.75 4.32 21.52
CA ASP A 82 -1.17 5.30 22.53
C ASP A 82 -0.01 5.78 23.44
N ASP A 83 -0.30 6.69 24.38
CA ASP A 83 0.71 7.19 25.34
C ASP A 83 1.29 6.07 26.22
N HIS A 84 0.51 5.02 26.49
CA HIS A 84 0.97 3.87 27.26
C HIS A 84 1.98 3.02 26.47
N PHE A 85 1.84 2.94 25.15
CA PHE A 85 2.83 2.30 24.29
C PHE A 85 4.19 2.97 24.45
N PHE A 86 4.29 4.29 24.29
CA PHE A 86 5.59 4.98 24.36
C PHE A 86 6.21 4.94 25.75
N SER A 87 5.38 4.87 26.80
CA SER A 87 5.85 4.61 28.17
C SER A 87 6.39 3.18 28.36
N ARG A 88 5.82 2.20 27.66
CA ARG A 88 6.21 0.79 27.73
C ARG A 88 7.44 0.48 26.87
N TYR A 89 7.60 1.17 25.74
CA TYR A 89 8.67 0.96 24.76
C TYR A 89 9.57 2.20 24.58
N PRO A 90 10.20 2.76 25.64
CA PRO A 90 11.12 3.90 25.47
C PRO A 90 12.32 3.60 24.56
N VAL A 91 12.58 2.32 24.26
CA VAL A 91 13.62 1.84 23.36
C VAL A 91 13.48 2.35 21.91
N VAL A 92 12.26 2.65 21.45
CA VAL A 92 12.02 3.08 20.07
C VAL A 92 12.26 4.58 19.89
N ASP A 93 12.62 5.02 18.68
CA ASP A 93 12.67 6.44 18.30
C ASP A 93 11.40 6.89 17.56
N GLY A 94 10.59 5.94 17.12
CA GLY A 94 9.31 6.14 16.49
C GLY A 94 8.60 4.82 16.25
N VAL A 95 7.51 4.85 15.51
CA VAL A 95 6.74 3.66 15.16
C VAL A 95 6.22 3.69 13.73
N PHE A 96 5.94 2.52 13.20
CA PHE A 96 5.28 2.28 11.91
C PHE A 96 4.04 1.44 12.15
N SER A 97 2.87 1.81 11.60
CA SER A 97 1.62 1.06 11.81
C SER A 97 1.20 0.29 10.56
N TRP A 98 1.78 -0.89 10.30
CA TRP A 98 1.50 -1.66 9.07
C TRP A 98 0.00 -1.89 8.82
N GLU A 99 -0.74 -2.30 9.85
CA GLU A 99 -2.13 -2.73 9.72
C GLU A 99 -3.10 -1.60 9.34
N THR A 100 -2.69 -0.34 9.52
CA THR A 100 -3.49 0.85 9.20
C THR A 100 -3.48 1.21 7.71
N ALA A 101 -2.73 0.48 6.87
CA ALA A 101 -2.61 0.79 5.45
C ALA A 101 -3.86 0.47 4.61
N TRP A 102 -4.79 -0.31 5.15
CA TRP A 102 -6.00 -0.80 4.47
C TRP A 102 -7.18 -0.83 5.42
N PRO A 103 -8.44 -0.78 4.92
CA PRO A 103 -9.59 -1.07 5.77
C PRO A 103 -9.51 -2.52 6.27
N PHE A 104 -10.03 -2.78 7.47
CA PHE A 104 -10.18 -4.15 7.96
C PHE A 104 -11.29 -4.85 7.17
N LYS A 105 -11.18 -6.17 7.02
CA LYS A 105 -12.20 -6.98 6.33
C LYS A 105 -13.61 -6.81 6.93
N ASP A 106 -13.68 -6.54 8.23
CA ASP A 106 -14.95 -6.40 8.96
C ASP A 106 -15.53 -4.97 8.88
N ASP A 107 -14.81 -4.01 8.28
CA ASP A 107 -15.27 -2.62 8.07
C ASP A 107 -16.31 -2.50 6.94
N GLY A 108 -16.49 -3.56 6.15
CA GLY A 108 -17.42 -3.59 5.03
C GLY A 108 -16.92 -2.83 3.80
N VAL A 109 -17.88 -2.30 3.03
CA VAL A 109 -17.65 -1.41 1.88
C VAL A 109 -17.35 0.01 2.39
N SER A 110 -16.16 0.17 2.98
CA SER A 110 -15.72 1.41 3.62
C SER A 110 -14.30 1.76 3.20
N ASP A 111 -14.01 3.07 3.16
CA ASP A 111 -12.65 3.56 2.95
C ASP A 111 -11.80 3.36 4.21
N VAL A 112 -10.49 3.21 4.04
CA VAL A 112 -9.54 3.17 5.16
C VAL A 112 -9.64 4.42 6.01
N SER A 113 -9.63 4.27 7.33
CA SER A 113 -9.63 5.38 8.29
C SER A 113 -8.20 5.77 8.67
N SER A 114 -7.94 7.07 8.80
CA SER A 114 -6.68 7.59 9.33
C SER A 114 -6.72 7.88 10.84
N ALA A 115 -7.79 7.48 11.54
CA ALA A 115 -7.96 7.78 12.96
C ALA A 115 -6.86 7.15 13.83
N ALA A 116 -6.46 5.92 13.53
CA ALA A 116 -5.38 5.25 14.23
C ALA A 116 -4.03 5.92 13.96
N ASP A 117 -3.80 6.39 12.73
CA ASP A 117 -2.60 7.14 12.38
C ASP A 117 -2.52 8.46 13.15
N GLU A 118 -3.62 9.21 13.22
CA GLU A 118 -3.69 10.49 13.93
C GLU A 118 -3.42 10.30 15.45
N ILE A 119 -4.01 9.27 16.07
CA ILE A 119 -3.73 8.93 17.46
C ILE A 119 -2.25 8.58 17.63
N GLY A 120 -1.73 7.67 16.81
CA GLY A 120 -0.35 7.21 16.87
C GLY A 120 0.66 8.33 16.70
N MET A 121 0.41 9.23 15.75
CA MET A 121 1.25 10.41 15.49
C MET A 121 1.26 11.38 16.66
N ASN A 122 0.08 11.74 17.18
CA ASN A 122 -0.02 12.66 18.31
C ASN A 122 0.67 12.10 19.56
N CYS A 123 0.48 10.82 19.87
CA CYS A 123 1.14 10.16 20.99
C CYS A 123 2.66 10.05 20.79
N ALA A 124 3.12 9.77 19.56
CA ALA A 124 4.55 9.77 19.24
C ALA A 124 5.17 11.15 19.48
N HIS A 125 4.54 12.21 18.98
CA HIS A 125 5.02 13.59 19.14
C HIS A 125 5.04 14.03 20.61
N ASN A 126 4.02 13.67 21.39
CA ASN A 126 3.99 13.90 22.84
C ASN A 126 5.17 13.22 23.56
N ALA A 127 5.62 12.06 23.07
CA ALA A 127 6.77 11.33 23.57
C ALA A 127 8.12 11.79 22.95
N SER A 128 8.12 12.84 22.12
CA SER A 128 9.29 13.29 21.33
C SER A 128 9.86 12.19 20.42
N LYS A 129 8.96 11.44 19.78
CA LYS A 129 9.22 10.34 18.83
C LYS A 129 8.59 10.66 17.48
N VAL A 130 8.95 9.90 16.45
CA VAL A 130 8.42 10.06 15.09
C VAL A 130 7.34 9.03 14.77
N TYR A 131 6.48 9.35 13.82
CA TYR A 131 5.49 8.43 13.27
C TYR A 131 5.70 8.20 11.77
N MET A 132 5.74 6.93 11.37
CA MET A 132 5.78 6.51 9.98
C MET A 132 4.41 5.98 9.58
N MET A 133 3.74 6.71 8.70
CA MET A 133 2.40 6.37 8.22
C MET A 133 2.51 5.41 7.01
N PRO A 134 1.77 4.28 6.98
CA PRO A 134 1.77 3.42 5.80
C PRO A 134 0.93 4.00 4.66
N MET A 135 1.26 3.61 3.42
CA MET A 135 0.38 3.76 2.28
C MET A 135 0.49 2.53 1.38
N SER A 136 -0.65 2.05 0.87
CA SER A 136 -0.70 0.88 0.00
C SER A 136 -1.85 0.98 -1.01
N THR A 137 -1.95 -0.01 -1.89
CA THR A 137 -3.00 -0.15 -2.91
C THR A 137 -4.13 -1.04 -2.39
N LEU A 138 -4.14 -2.32 -2.68
CA LEU A 138 -5.03 -3.34 -2.08
C LEU A 138 -4.23 -4.24 -1.13
N GLN A 139 -4.86 -5.18 -0.44
CA GLN A 139 -4.17 -6.37 0.08
C GLN A 139 -4.99 -7.60 -0.30
N PHE A 140 -4.41 -8.49 -1.08
CA PHE A 140 -5.06 -9.73 -1.49
C PHE A 140 -4.09 -10.89 -1.39
N LYS A 141 -4.50 -11.94 -0.67
CA LYS A 141 -3.71 -13.14 -0.49
C LYS A 141 -4.56 -14.36 -0.72
N ARG A 142 -4.00 -15.32 -1.47
CA ARG A 142 -4.59 -16.62 -1.75
C ARG A 142 -3.50 -17.69 -1.73
N ILE A 143 -3.14 -18.17 -0.54
CA ILE A 143 -2.12 -19.19 -0.31
C ILE A 143 -2.63 -20.20 0.73
N ASP A 144 -2.60 -21.49 0.41
CA ASP A 144 -3.07 -22.55 1.31
C ASP A 144 -2.29 -22.56 2.63
N GLY A 145 -2.99 -22.79 3.73
CA GLY A 145 -2.45 -22.82 5.09
C GLY A 145 -1.86 -21.50 5.62
N SER A 146 -1.68 -20.46 4.80
CA SER A 146 -1.06 -19.17 5.19
C SER A 146 -1.89 -17.93 4.89
N GLY A 147 -3.04 -18.09 4.20
CA GLY A 147 -4.02 -17.03 4.09
C GLY A 147 -4.92 -17.04 2.86
N ASN A 148 -6.21 -16.74 3.06
CA ASN A 148 -7.16 -16.48 1.98
C ASN A 148 -8.05 -15.28 2.34
N TRP A 149 -7.66 -14.07 1.92
CA TRP A 149 -8.35 -12.83 2.28
C TRP A 149 -8.19 -11.72 1.24
N TYR A 150 -9.15 -10.79 1.24
CA TYR A 150 -9.16 -9.55 0.49
C TYR A 150 -9.43 -8.37 1.44
N ARG A 151 -8.56 -7.37 1.39
CA ARG A 151 -8.81 -6.03 1.92
C ARG A 151 -8.95 -5.07 0.75
N ARG A 152 -10.09 -4.38 0.77
CA ARG A 152 -10.61 -3.48 -0.25
C ARG A 152 -9.52 -2.53 -0.78
N GLY A 153 -9.38 -2.46 -2.10
CA GLY A 153 -8.37 -1.65 -2.78
C GLY A 153 -8.91 -0.65 -3.81
N GLU A 154 -10.24 -0.53 -3.91
CA GLU A 154 -10.93 0.28 -4.92
C GLU A 154 -10.41 1.72 -4.96
N LEU A 155 -10.36 2.42 -3.83
CA LEU A 155 -9.81 3.79 -3.74
C LEU A 155 -8.71 3.95 -2.69
N ASN A 156 -8.25 2.84 -2.09
CA ASN A 156 -7.37 2.90 -0.93
C ASN A 156 -6.06 3.67 -1.18
N LEU A 157 -5.43 3.53 -2.35
CA LEU A 157 -4.22 4.31 -2.69
C LEU A 157 -4.48 5.83 -2.67
N ALA A 158 -5.52 6.28 -3.38
CA ALA A 158 -5.85 7.70 -3.46
C ALA A 158 -6.33 8.26 -2.10
N GLN A 159 -7.06 7.45 -1.35
CA GLN A 159 -7.51 7.78 -0.01
C GLN A 159 -6.32 7.98 0.95
N ARG A 160 -5.35 7.06 0.95
CA ARG A 160 -4.13 7.20 1.76
C ARG A 160 -3.30 8.40 1.32
N MET A 161 -3.22 8.72 0.02
CA MET A 161 -2.55 9.95 -0.43
C MET A 161 -3.17 11.20 0.21
N ALA A 162 -4.50 11.32 0.18
CA ALA A 162 -5.19 12.45 0.79
C ALA A 162 -4.97 12.51 2.31
N GLN A 163 -5.06 11.38 3.01
CA GLN A 163 -4.85 11.29 4.45
C GLN A 163 -3.42 11.64 4.86
N VAL A 164 -2.41 11.19 4.10
CA VAL A 164 -1.02 11.52 4.34
C VAL A 164 -0.77 13.02 4.22
N LEU A 165 -1.31 13.68 3.18
CA LEU A 165 -1.15 15.13 3.06
C LEU A 165 -1.86 15.87 4.20
N ALA A 166 -3.07 15.45 4.55
CA ALA A 166 -3.85 16.07 5.63
C ALA A 166 -3.18 15.95 7.01
N LEU A 167 -2.61 14.79 7.32
CA LEU A 167 -1.94 14.55 8.62
C LEU A 167 -0.49 15.04 8.65
N SER A 168 0.19 15.07 7.50
CA SER A 168 1.61 15.46 7.39
C SER A 168 2.53 14.69 8.38
N PRO A 169 2.57 13.34 8.30
CA PRO A 169 3.40 12.52 9.20
C PRO A 169 4.90 12.79 9.01
N ASP A 170 5.74 12.32 9.95
CA ASP A 170 7.20 12.47 9.83
C ASP A 170 7.77 11.65 8.66
N PHE A 171 7.25 10.43 8.48
CA PHE A 171 7.62 9.52 7.41
C PHE A 171 6.40 8.88 6.78
N VAL A 172 6.57 8.46 5.53
CA VAL A 172 5.59 7.66 4.79
C VAL A 172 6.29 6.43 4.27
N GLN A 173 5.74 5.24 4.55
CA GLN A 173 6.22 4.00 3.96
C GLN A 173 5.21 3.47 2.95
N ILE A 174 5.63 3.40 1.69
CA ILE A 174 4.82 2.76 0.64
C ILE A 174 5.04 1.26 0.74
N ILE A 175 4.00 0.54 1.12
CA ILE A 175 4.01 -0.92 1.20
C ILE A 175 3.19 -1.46 0.02
N SER A 176 3.78 -2.19 -0.92
CA SER A 176 5.17 -2.66 -1.03
C SER A 176 5.75 -2.40 -2.42
N TRP A 177 7.07 -2.49 -2.54
CA TRP A 177 7.70 -2.52 -3.86
C TRP A 177 7.38 -3.83 -4.61
N ASN A 178 7.53 -5.00 -3.97
CA ASN A 178 7.54 -6.29 -4.66
C ASN A 178 6.95 -7.46 -3.86
N ASP A 179 6.10 -7.21 -2.86
CA ASP A 179 5.40 -8.29 -2.17
C ASP A 179 4.21 -8.78 -2.99
N ALA A 180 4.51 -9.75 -3.85
CA ALA A 180 3.54 -10.46 -4.68
C ALA A 180 2.63 -11.37 -3.86
N GLY A 181 3.11 -11.88 -2.72
CA GLY A 181 2.36 -12.82 -1.88
C GLY A 181 1.12 -12.21 -1.24
N GLU A 182 1.05 -10.87 -1.18
CA GLU A 182 -0.10 -10.13 -0.64
C GLU A 182 -0.66 -9.11 -1.65
N SER A 183 -0.27 -9.24 -2.92
CA SER A 183 -0.75 -8.46 -4.09
C SER A 183 -0.53 -6.95 -4.03
N HIS A 184 0.02 -6.41 -2.95
CA HIS A 184 0.18 -4.97 -2.73
C HIS A 184 1.49 -4.40 -3.28
N TYR A 185 2.05 -5.03 -4.32
CA TYR A 185 3.27 -4.57 -4.98
C TYR A 185 2.95 -3.45 -5.98
N ILE A 186 3.88 -2.51 -6.14
CA ILE A 186 3.82 -1.45 -7.16
C ILE A 186 4.99 -1.49 -8.15
N GLY A 187 5.90 -2.45 -7.95
CA GLY A 187 7.11 -2.66 -8.74
C GLY A 187 7.17 -4.06 -9.34
N ASN A 188 8.39 -4.53 -9.62
CA ASN A 188 8.59 -5.82 -10.26
C ASN A 188 8.35 -6.98 -9.27
N VAL A 189 7.62 -8.00 -9.73
CA VAL A 189 7.60 -9.31 -9.09
C VAL A 189 8.79 -10.12 -9.61
N TRP A 190 9.61 -10.62 -8.69
CA TRP A 190 10.80 -11.41 -9.02
C TRP A 190 10.51 -12.90 -8.80
N PRO A 191 10.75 -13.78 -9.80
CA PRO A 191 10.52 -15.22 -9.65
C PRO A 191 11.21 -15.83 -8.43
N GLU A 192 12.41 -15.36 -8.10
CA GLU A 192 13.18 -15.81 -6.93
C GLU A 192 12.47 -15.51 -5.61
N GLY A 193 11.75 -14.38 -5.55
CA GLY A 193 11.00 -13.96 -4.36
C GLY A 193 9.76 -14.80 -4.07
N ILE A 194 9.24 -15.50 -5.09
CA ILE A 194 8.03 -16.33 -4.98
C ILE A 194 8.30 -17.82 -5.21
N ALA A 195 9.54 -18.21 -5.50
CA ALA A 195 9.90 -19.59 -5.87
C ALA A 195 9.52 -20.64 -4.82
N SER A 196 9.48 -20.27 -3.53
CA SER A 196 9.07 -21.17 -2.44
C SER A 196 7.56 -21.37 -2.33
N CYS A 197 6.77 -20.57 -3.06
CA CYS A 197 5.31 -20.65 -3.06
C CYS A 197 4.77 -20.38 -4.49
N PRO A 198 4.80 -21.38 -5.38
CA PRO A 198 4.37 -21.24 -6.78
C PRO A 198 2.93 -20.75 -6.95
N ASP A 199 2.05 -21.02 -5.97
CA ASP A 199 0.66 -20.56 -5.95
C ASP A 199 0.52 -19.03 -6.06
N ILE A 200 1.55 -18.27 -5.67
CA ILE A 200 1.58 -16.81 -5.84
C ILE A 200 1.44 -16.42 -7.32
N GLY A 201 2.02 -17.19 -8.24
CA GLY A 201 1.91 -16.96 -9.68
C GLY A 201 0.46 -17.02 -10.18
N LEU A 202 -0.40 -17.85 -9.57
CA LEU A 202 -1.80 -18.04 -10.00
C LEU A 202 -2.65 -16.77 -9.93
N TYR A 203 -2.24 -15.77 -9.14
CA TYR A 203 -2.94 -14.50 -9.01
C TYR A 203 -2.08 -13.25 -9.28
N THR A 204 -0.81 -13.44 -9.66
CA THR A 204 0.12 -12.33 -9.96
C THR A 204 0.70 -12.37 -11.38
N ASP A 205 0.69 -13.53 -12.04
CA ASP A 205 1.13 -13.63 -13.44
C ASP A 205 0.19 -12.87 -14.37
N GLY A 206 0.73 -11.89 -15.11
CA GLY A 206 -0.05 -10.99 -15.97
C GLY A 206 -0.67 -9.79 -15.26
N TYR A 207 -0.42 -9.61 -13.96
CA TYR A 207 -0.87 -8.47 -13.15
C TYR A 207 0.29 -7.48 -12.95
N ASP A 208 0.50 -6.59 -13.92
CA ASP A 208 1.47 -5.49 -13.79
C ASP A 208 0.85 -4.29 -13.07
N HIS A 209 1.48 -3.88 -11.97
CA HIS A 209 1.02 -2.78 -11.12
C HIS A 209 1.80 -1.48 -11.29
N LYS A 210 2.82 -1.44 -12.16
CA LYS A 210 3.71 -0.28 -12.32
C LYS A 210 3.01 0.99 -12.78
N ALA A 211 1.82 0.88 -13.38
CA ALA A 211 1.03 2.05 -13.77
C ALA A 211 0.70 2.98 -12.58
N TRP A 212 0.59 2.46 -11.34
CA TRP A 212 0.43 3.30 -10.15
C TRP A 212 1.63 4.23 -9.89
N LEU A 213 2.84 3.89 -10.37
CA LEU A 213 4.04 4.72 -10.20
C LEU A 213 3.88 6.11 -10.84
N HIS A 214 3.05 6.24 -11.88
CA HIS A 214 2.79 7.51 -12.56
C HIS A 214 2.01 8.50 -11.69
N ILE A 215 1.28 8.02 -10.69
CA ILE A 215 0.55 8.85 -9.71
C ILE A 215 1.36 8.98 -8.42
N ILE A 216 2.02 7.90 -7.98
CA ILE A 216 2.83 7.87 -6.77
C ILE A 216 4.01 8.84 -6.85
N ALA A 217 4.70 8.93 -7.99
CA ALA A 217 5.86 9.81 -8.11
C ALA A 217 5.51 11.30 -7.94
N PRO A 218 4.46 11.85 -8.59
CA PRO A 218 3.95 13.18 -8.28
C PRO A 218 3.48 13.38 -6.84
N PHE A 219 2.80 12.39 -6.25
CA PHE A 219 2.41 12.44 -4.84
C PHE A 219 3.63 12.59 -3.92
N ILE A 220 4.70 11.82 -4.13
CA ILE A 220 5.95 11.93 -3.36
C ILE A 220 6.53 13.35 -3.47
N ALA A 221 6.48 13.95 -4.67
CA ALA A 221 6.95 15.31 -4.87
C ALA A 221 6.09 16.33 -4.10
N ALA A 222 4.77 16.20 -4.14
CA ALA A 222 3.84 17.05 -3.40
C ALA A 222 4.02 16.93 -1.88
N TYR A 223 4.08 15.70 -1.35
CA TYR A 223 4.34 15.44 0.07
C TYR A 223 5.66 16.10 0.53
N LYS A 224 6.75 15.90 -0.22
CA LYS A 224 8.05 16.52 0.10
C LYS A 224 8.05 18.04 -0.02
N ALA A 225 7.14 18.61 -0.80
CA ALA A 225 6.95 20.06 -0.91
C ALA A 225 6.03 20.64 0.18
N GLY A 226 5.52 19.81 1.09
CA GLY A 226 4.62 20.24 2.17
C GLY A 226 3.18 20.49 1.69
N ALA A 227 2.73 19.79 0.64
CA ALA A 227 1.32 19.80 0.25
C ALA A 227 0.45 19.25 1.38
N THR A 228 -0.73 19.84 1.55
CA THR A 228 -1.71 19.43 2.58
C THR A 228 -3.05 19.01 1.97
N ASP A 229 -3.21 19.17 0.65
CA ASP A 229 -4.46 18.89 -0.05
C ASP A 229 -4.22 18.16 -1.39
N PRO A 230 -5.08 17.19 -1.78
CA PRO A 230 -4.97 16.46 -3.04
C PRO A 230 -4.95 17.33 -4.31
N SER A 231 -5.54 18.53 -4.28
CA SER A 231 -5.50 19.48 -5.41
C SER A 231 -4.08 19.96 -5.72
N GLN A 232 -3.13 19.79 -4.78
CA GLN A 232 -1.73 20.15 -4.93
C GLN A 232 -0.87 19.00 -5.49
N ILE A 233 -1.44 17.81 -5.71
CA ILE A 233 -0.76 16.70 -6.36
C ILE A 233 -0.84 16.91 -7.88
N LEU A 234 0.17 17.58 -8.43
CA LEU A 234 0.19 17.97 -9.84
C LEU A 234 1.06 17.02 -10.68
N PRO A 235 0.66 16.71 -11.94
CA PRO A 235 1.46 15.88 -12.83
C PRO A 235 2.79 16.56 -13.21
N PHE A 236 3.77 15.77 -13.65
CA PHE A 236 5.02 16.29 -14.21
C PHE A 236 4.89 16.78 -15.67
N GLY A 237 3.73 16.62 -16.29
CA GLY A 237 3.42 17.00 -17.68
C GLY A 237 1.95 17.35 -17.85
N ASP A 238 1.39 17.10 -19.03
CA ASP A 238 0.02 17.52 -19.38
C ASP A 238 -1.06 16.82 -18.53
N PHE A 239 -0.83 15.57 -18.14
CA PHE A 239 -1.57 14.83 -17.13
C PHE A 239 -0.75 13.58 -16.74
N ALA A 240 -1.19 12.87 -15.71
CA ALA A 240 -0.72 11.51 -15.41
C ALA A 240 -1.88 10.71 -14.84
N GLY A 241 -1.97 9.41 -15.10
CA GLY A 241 -3.06 8.64 -14.50
C GLY A 241 -2.94 7.15 -14.69
N ALA A 242 -3.71 6.44 -13.87
CA ALA A 242 -3.94 5.02 -14.01
C ALA A 242 -5.38 4.69 -13.63
N PHE A 243 -5.90 3.62 -14.21
CA PHE A 243 -7.13 2.99 -13.77
C PHE A 243 -6.91 1.51 -13.50
N TRP A 244 -7.75 0.93 -12.66
CA TRP A 244 -7.62 -0.46 -12.27
C TRP A 244 -8.97 -1.14 -12.04
N TYR A 245 -8.99 -2.43 -12.33
CA TYR A 245 -10.19 -3.27 -12.31
C TYR A 245 -9.80 -4.75 -12.15
N ARG A 246 -10.77 -5.58 -11.76
CA ARG A 246 -10.62 -7.04 -11.68
C ARG A 246 -11.00 -7.66 -13.01
N ASP A 247 -10.31 -8.72 -13.44
CA ASP A 247 -10.60 -9.44 -14.70
C ASP A 247 -11.87 -10.31 -14.64
N ARG A 248 -12.54 -10.33 -13.49
CA ARG A 248 -13.78 -11.07 -13.24
C ARG A 248 -14.67 -10.34 -12.25
N LEU A 249 -15.97 -10.60 -12.35
CA LEU A 249 -16.96 -10.03 -11.44
C LEU A 249 -16.79 -10.62 -10.03
N ALA A 250 -17.21 -9.87 -9.00
CA ALA A 250 -17.13 -10.30 -7.59
C ALA A 250 -17.88 -11.59 -7.30
N ASP A 251 -18.96 -11.85 -8.05
CA ASP A 251 -19.80 -13.03 -7.89
C ASP A 251 -19.37 -14.22 -8.77
N THR A 252 -18.36 -14.06 -9.65
CA THR A 252 -17.86 -15.13 -10.51
C THR A 252 -17.51 -16.37 -9.70
N HIS A 253 -18.14 -17.50 -10.05
CA HIS A 253 -17.88 -18.78 -9.41
C HIS A 253 -16.65 -19.43 -10.03
N CYS A 254 -15.65 -19.78 -9.20
CA CYS A 254 -14.44 -20.48 -9.62
C CYS A 254 -14.49 -21.94 -9.13
N PRO A 255 -15.04 -22.89 -9.92
CA PRO A 255 -15.26 -24.27 -9.48
C PRO A 255 -13.96 -25.06 -9.29
N GLY A 256 -12.89 -24.67 -9.99
CA GLY A 256 -11.55 -25.27 -9.87
C GLY A 256 -10.78 -24.84 -8.62
N ASP A 257 -11.31 -23.87 -7.86
CA ASP A 257 -10.63 -23.33 -6.69
C ASP A 257 -10.98 -24.09 -5.40
N SER A 258 -10.11 -25.02 -5.00
CA SER A 258 -10.26 -25.80 -3.76
C SER A 258 -10.17 -24.96 -2.48
N MET A 259 -9.59 -23.75 -2.52
CA MET A 259 -9.51 -22.87 -1.34
C MET A 259 -10.77 -22.05 -1.10
N GLY A 260 -11.66 -21.97 -2.10
CA GLY A 260 -12.89 -21.23 -2.01
C GLY A 260 -12.70 -19.71 -1.93
N LYS A 261 -13.80 -19.00 -1.63
CA LYS A 261 -13.82 -17.55 -1.62
C LYS A 261 -12.92 -16.98 -0.50
N PRO A 262 -12.08 -15.97 -0.81
CA PRO A 262 -11.32 -15.25 0.21
C PRO A 262 -12.25 -14.58 1.22
N SER A 263 -11.83 -14.52 2.49
CA SER A 263 -12.54 -13.70 3.48
C SER A 263 -12.46 -12.21 3.13
N GLY A 264 -13.53 -11.44 3.36
CA GLY A 264 -13.60 -10.03 2.99
C GLY A 264 -13.92 -9.77 1.52
N CYS A 265 -14.05 -10.80 0.68
CA CYS A 265 -14.39 -10.67 -0.74
C CYS A 265 -15.76 -10.02 -1.00
N GLU A 266 -16.67 -10.08 -0.03
CA GLU A 266 -17.97 -9.42 -0.02
C GLU A 266 -17.87 -7.88 -0.07
N ASN A 267 -16.70 -7.32 0.24
CA ASN A 267 -16.44 -5.88 0.19
C ASN A 267 -15.94 -5.40 -1.18
N ALA A 268 -15.71 -6.32 -2.11
CA ALA A 268 -15.28 -5.99 -3.46
C ALA A 268 -16.44 -5.43 -4.28
N GLU A 269 -16.16 -4.42 -5.09
CA GLU A 269 -17.16 -3.83 -5.98
C GLU A 269 -16.77 -4.07 -7.44
N ASP A 270 -17.78 -4.33 -8.27
CA ASP A 270 -17.60 -4.37 -9.73
C ASP A 270 -17.55 -2.93 -10.24
N ALA A 271 -16.34 -2.38 -10.25
CA ALA A 271 -16.09 -0.98 -10.55
C ALA A 271 -14.81 -0.80 -11.40
N ILE A 272 -14.80 0.31 -12.12
CA ILE A 272 -13.59 0.87 -12.72
C ILE A 272 -13.09 1.97 -11.79
N ASN A 273 -11.94 1.73 -11.18
CA ASN A 273 -11.31 2.63 -10.25
C ASN A 273 -10.25 3.44 -10.99
N LEU A 274 -10.11 4.73 -10.68
CA LEU A 274 -9.13 5.57 -11.35
C LEU A 274 -8.54 6.62 -10.42
N ALA A 275 -7.32 7.03 -10.76
CA ALA A 275 -6.66 8.20 -10.23
C ALA A 275 -5.96 8.93 -11.39
N ILE A 276 -6.34 10.20 -11.61
CA ILE A 276 -5.82 11.05 -12.68
C ILE A 276 -5.39 12.39 -12.07
N LEU A 277 -4.17 12.80 -12.38
CA LEU A 277 -3.59 14.07 -11.99
C LEU A 277 -3.70 15.06 -13.15
N LEU A 278 -4.33 16.19 -12.91
CA LEU A 278 -4.50 17.26 -13.90
C LEU A 278 -3.75 18.53 -13.46
N PRO A 279 -3.22 19.35 -14.40
CA PRO A 279 -2.53 20.60 -14.10
C PRO A 279 -3.37 21.60 -13.30
N ALA A 280 -2.70 22.54 -12.62
CA ALA A 280 -3.34 23.57 -11.79
C ALA A 280 -4.32 24.47 -12.56
N ASP A 281 -4.09 24.67 -13.86
CA ASP A 281 -4.87 25.50 -14.78
C ASP A 281 -5.91 24.72 -15.59
N THR A 282 -6.20 23.48 -15.19
CA THR A 282 -7.16 22.59 -15.88
C THR A 282 -8.54 23.21 -15.98
N GLN A 283 -9.06 23.23 -17.21
CA GLN A 283 -10.44 23.64 -17.53
C GLN A 283 -10.98 22.80 -18.68
N GLY A 284 -12.28 22.50 -18.64
CA GLY A 284 -12.98 21.84 -19.74
C GLY A 284 -12.54 20.39 -20.00
N VAL A 285 -11.85 19.75 -19.05
CA VAL A 285 -11.45 18.34 -19.15
C VAL A 285 -12.56 17.45 -18.57
N GLY A 286 -12.94 16.41 -19.31
CA GLY A 286 -13.82 15.34 -18.88
C GLY A 286 -13.10 14.00 -18.88
N ILE A 287 -13.49 13.13 -17.95
CA ILE A 287 -12.99 11.77 -17.78
C ILE A 287 -14.14 10.82 -18.12
N ASN A 288 -14.05 10.14 -19.26
CA ASN A 288 -15.03 9.13 -19.65
C ASN A 288 -14.57 7.75 -19.17
N VAL A 289 -15.48 7.01 -18.56
CA VAL A 289 -15.24 5.66 -18.06
C VAL A 289 -16.16 4.69 -18.78
N TRP A 290 -15.56 3.71 -19.44
CA TRP A 290 -16.22 2.75 -20.29
C TRP A 290 -16.02 1.33 -19.76
N SER A 291 -17.08 0.53 -19.84
CA SER A 291 -17.05 -0.89 -19.49
C SER A 291 -17.95 -1.69 -20.41
N GLY A 292 -17.45 -2.79 -20.96
CA GLY A 292 -18.22 -3.66 -21.85
C GLY A 292 -18.68 -2.96 -23.13
N GLY A 293 -18.02 -1.88 -23.54
CA GLY A 293 -18.42 -1.03 -24.66
C GLY A 293 -19.50 0.02 -24.34
N GLU A 294 -19.93 0.13 -23.08
CA GLU A 294 -20.89 1.14 -22.63
C GLU A 294 -20.20 2.26 -21.83
N LEU A 295 -20.63 3.51 -22.04
CA LEU A 295 -20.19 4.64 -21.23
C LEU A 295 -20.89 4.57 -19.87
N LEU A 296 -20.12 4.29 -18.81
CA LEU A 296 -20.64 4.24 -17.45
C LEU A 296 -20.76 5.63 -16.83
N ALA A 297 -19.77 6.49 -17.06
CA ALA A 297 -19.71 7.83 -16.49
C ALA A 297 -18.92 8.79 -17.38
N SER A 298 -19.29 10.07 -17.31
CA SER A 298 -18.48 11.19 -17.82
C SER A 298 -18.34 12.21 -16.68
N ILE A 299 -17.12 12.33 -16.16
CA ILE A 299 -16.82 13.04 -14.91
C ILE A 299 -16.05 14.32 -15.23
N PRO A 300 -16.46 15.51 -14.73
CA PRO A 300 -15.67 16.72 -14.90
C PRO A 300 -14.33 16.63 -14.14
N GLY A 301 -13.22 16.73 -14.86
CA GLY A 301 -11.88 16.77 -14.28
C GLY A 301 -11.59 18.10 -13.59
N GLN A 302 -10.94 18.02 -12.42
CA GLN A 302 -10.50 19.15 -11.62
C GLN A 302 -8.96 19.21 -11.53
N PRO A 303 -8.36 20.36 -11.24
CA PRO A 303 -6.94 20.44 -10.92
C PRO A 303 -6.52 19.47 -9.80
N GLY A 304 -5.32 18.88 -9.93
CA GLY A 304 -4.76 17.93 -8.96
C GLY A 304 -5.31 16.52 -9.09
N LEU A 305 -5.41 15.80 -7.96
CA LEU A 305 -5.84 14.40 -7.93
C LEU A 305 -7.36 14.24 -8.08
N ASN A 306 -7.78 13.59 -9.15
CA ASN A 306 -9.14 13.11 -9.41
C ASN A 306 -9.18 11.61 -9.16
N ALA A 307 -9.87 11.16 -8.12
CA ALA A 307 -9.98 9.75 -7.77
C ALA A 307 -11.45 9.32 -7.72
N HIS A 308 -11.81 8.28 -8.48
CA HIS A 308 -13.19 7.84 -8.63
C HIS A 308 -13.33 6.32 -8.70
N CYS A 309 -14.31 5.79 -7.98
CA CYS A 309 -14.77 4.40 -8.09
C CYS A 309 -16.09 4.42 -8.87
N VAL A 310 -16.03 4.09 -10.16
CA VAL A 310 -17.20 4.07 -11.06
C VAL A 310 -17.79 2.68 -11.08
N LYS A 311 -18.86 2.50 -10.30
CA LYS A 311 -19.58 1.21 -10.17
C LYS A 311 -20.28 0.82 -11.46
N GLY A 312 -20.58 -0.47 -11.57
CA GLY A 312 -21.31 -1.03 -12.71
C GLY A 312 -20.39 -1.53 -13.81
N ALA A 313 -19.17 -1.97 -13.44
CA ALA A 313 -18.32 -2.71 -14.36
C ALA A 313 -19.04 -4.00 -14.81
N LYS A 314 -18.84 -4.34 -16.08
CA LYS A 314 -19.51 -5.42 -16.79
C LYS A 314 -18.49 -6.20 -17.61
N THR A 315 -18.90 -7.37 -18.07
CA THR A 315 -18.07 -8.19 -18.96
C THR A 315 -17.68 -7.44 -20.24
N GLY A 316 -16.49 -7.76 -20.76
CA GLY A 316 -15.93 -7.14 -21.95
C GLY A 316 -14.80 -6.14 -21.66
N PRO A 317 -14.46 -5.28 -22.64
CA PRO A 317 -13.32 -4.38 -22.55
C PRO A 317 -13.55 -3.22 -21.59
N GLN A 318 -12.48 -2.75 -20.97
CA GLN A 318 -12.48 -1.62 -20.03
C GLN A 318 -11.64 -0.49 -20.58
N ARG A 319 -12.10 0.74 -20.45
CA ARG A 319 -11.38 1.91 -20.97
C ARG A 319 -11.65 3.15 -20.13
N VAL A 320 -10.62 3.94 -19.92
CA VAL A 320 -10.73 5.30 -19.38
C VAL A 320 -10.06 6.26 -20.34
N GLU A 321 -10.72 7.38 -20.65
CA GLU A 321 -10.16 8.40 -21.54
C GLU A 321 -10.41 9.82 -21.02
N LEU A 322 -9.49 10.73 -21.35
CA LEU A 322 -9.60 12.14 -21.09
C LEU A 322 -9.99 12.86 -22.38
N ILE A 323 -10.98 13.74 -22.29
CA ILE A 323 -11.46 14.58 -23.38
C ILE A 323 -11.45 16.05 -22.94
N LYS A 324 -11.00 16.94 -23.81
CA LYS A 324 -11.07 18.39 -23.63
C LYS A 324 -12.20 18.98 -24.47
N ASP A 325 -12.90 19.95 -23.89
CA ASP A 325 -14.00 20.68 -24.53
C ASP A 325 -15.07 19.74 -25.12
N GLY A 326 -15.28 18.59 -24.47
CA GLY A 326 -16.29 17.59 -24.81
C GLY A 326 -15.97 16.69 -26.01
N HIS A 327 -14.87 16.91 -26.74
CA HIS A 327 -14.61 16.15 -27.97
C HIS A 327 -13.13 15.98 -28.38
N ILE A 328 -12.20 16.72 -27.77
CA ILE A 328 -10.77 16.68 -28.15
C ILE A 328 -10.07 15.61 -27.29
N PRO A 329 -9.58 14.49 -27.86
CA PRO A 329 -8.88 13.48 -27.08
C PRO A 329 -7.59 14.04 -26.48
N MET A 330 -7.37 13.82 -25.18
CA MET A 330 -6.11 14.14 -24.50
C MET A 330 -5.26 12.90 -24.24
N GLY A 331 -5.89 11.80 -23.89
CA GLY A 331 -5.22 10.54 -23.58
C GLY A 331 -6.21 9.44 -23.22
N ALA A 332 -5.75 8.20 -23.21
CA ALA A 332 -6.57 7.05 -22.86
C ALA A 332 -5.75 5.87 -22.34
N GLY A 333 -6.42 4.96 -21.65
CA GLY A 333 -5.91 3.64 -21.34
C GLY A 333 -6.97 2.58 -21.68
N ASP A 334 -6.52 1.50 -22.32
CA ASP A 334 -7.33 0.35 -22.66
C ASP A 334 -6.90 -0.86 -21.82
N GLY A 335 -7.89 -1.53 -21.22
CA GLY A 335 -7.70 -2.72 -20.41
C GLY A 335 -7.02 -3.84 -21.20
N PRO A 336 -5.93 -4.44 -20.71
CA PRO A 336 -5.26 -5.54 -21.43
C PRO A 336 -6.08 -6.83 -21.43
N VAL A 337 -7.03 -6.96 -20.50
CA VAL A 337 -7.84 -8.15 -20.28
C VAL A 337 -9.31 -7.77 -20.15
N ASN A 338 -10.21 -8.48 -20.82
CA ASN A 338 -11.65 -8.29 -20.67
C ASN A 338 -12.12 -8.83 -19.31
N ILE A 339 -13.10 -8.16 -18.71
CA ILE A 339 -13.82 -8.73 -17.57
C ILE A 339 -14.64 -9.93 -18.06
N THR A 340 -14.58 -11.06 -17.36
CA THR A 340 -15.39 -12.25 -17.65
C THR A 340 -16.35 -12.57 -16.50
N ALA A 341 -17.54 -13.12 -16.80
CA ALA A 341 -18.46 -13.62 -15.78
C ALA A 341 -18.20 -15.10 -15.43
N ASP A 342 -17.41 -15.78 -16.26
CA ASP A 342 -17.12 -17.21 -16.14
C ASP A 342 -15.66 -17.45 -15.75
N ALA A 343 -15.45 -18.46 -14.92
CA ALA A 343 -14.16 -19.05 -14.64
C ALA A 343 -14.17 -20.54 -15.01
N ASP A 344 -13.18 -20.98 -15.78
CA ASP A 344 -12.99 -22.40 -16.10
C ASP A 344 -12.32 -23.15 -14.93
N GLU A 345 -12.12 -24.46 -15.08
CA GLU A 345 -11.49 -25.31 -14.05
C GLU A 345 -10.04 -24.91 -13.75
N GLY A 346 -9.38 -24.15 -14.61
CA GLY A 346 -8.01 -23.67 -14.41
C GLY A 346 -7.92 -22.33 -13.68
N LYS A 347 -9.05 -21.65 -13.45
CA LYS A 347 -9.10 -20.33 -12.81
C LYS A 347 -9.43 -20.41 -11.33
N THR A 348 -8.76 -19.57 -10.56
CA THR A 348 -8.92 -19.42 -9.11
C THR A 348 -9.61 -18.10 -8.77
N TYR A 349 -10.18 -17.94 -7.57
CA TYR A 349 -10.62 -16.62 -7.11
C TYR A 349 -9.44 -15.66 -7.12
N ASN A 350 -9.58 -14.55 -7.82
CA ASN A 350 -8.53 -13.52 -7.89
C ASN A 350 -9.15 -12.14 -7.70
N PHE A 351 -8.74 -11.45 -6.65
CA PHE A 351 -9.15 -10.08 -6.34
C PHE A 351 -8.02 -9.08 -6.56
N ASN A 352 -6.94 -9.50 -7.22
CA ASN A 352 -5.90 -8.64 -7.70
C ASN A 352 -6.38 -7.76 -8.86
N TYR A 353 -5.64 -6.71 -9.19
CA TYR A 353 -6.06 -5.73 -10.20
C TYR A 353 -5.17 -5.71 -11.43
N HIS A 354 -5.78 -5.63 -12.61
CA HIS A 354 -5.07 -5.06 -13.75
C HIS A 354 -4.97 -3.56 -13.55
N VAL A 355 -3.75 -3.01 -13.56
CA VAL A 355 -3.50 -1.58 -13.44
C VAL A 355 -2.99 -1.06 -14.77
N VAL A 356 -3.68 -0.07 -15.32
CA VAL A 356 -3.47 0.39 -16.68
C VAL A 356 -3.07 1.86 -16.65
N HIS A 357 -1.97 2.16 -17.31
CA HIS A 357 -1.51 3.53 -17.48
C HIS A 357 -2.41 4.26 -18.48
N ILE A 358 -2.76 5.51 -18.15
CA ILE A 358 -3.49 6.41 -19.04
C ILE A 358 -2.46 7.37 -19.63
N SER A 359 -2.30 7.35 -20.96
CA SER A 359 -1.28 8.11 -21.69
C SER A 359 -1.81 8.86 -22.89
#